data_AF-A0A090ZM23-F1
#
_entry.id   AF-A0A090ZM23-F1
#
_cell.length_a   1.000
_cell.length_b   1.000
_cell.length_c   1.000
_cell.angle_alpha   90.00
_cell.angle_beta   90.00
_cell.angle_gamma   90.00
#
_symmetry.space_group_name_H-M   'P 1'
#
loop_
_entity.id
_entity.type
_entity.pdbx_description
1 polymer ?
#
loop_
_entity_poly.entity_id
_entity_poly.type
_entity_poly.pdbx_seq_one_letter_code
_entity_poly.pdbx_strand_id
1 'polypeptide(L)'
;MDFFDKLKAGVAEAGSKAKTVVEVNRLKMQNNTLQGQIDQQYQEMGKRVFEAAQGGNWPLGKEAFTQNMERILKLKAEIDGNLAQIASLSE
;
A
#
# COMPACT_ATOMS: atom_id res chain seq x y z
N MET A 1 -14.07 28.62 33.78
CA MET A 1 -13.88 28.25 32.38
C MET A 1 -15.25 28.15 31.74
N ASP A 2 -15.47 28.93 30.70
CA ASP A 2 -16.77 29.23 30.13
C ASP A 2 -17.24 28.14 29.16
N PHE A 3 -18.56 28.03 28.94
CA PHE A 3 -19.16 27.04 28.01
C PHE A 3 -18.64 27.21 26.57
N PHE A 4 -18.38 28.47 26.17
CA PHE A 4 -17.79 28.81 24.88
C PHE A 4 -16.37 28.29 24.68
N ASP A 5 -15.55 28.24 25.73
CA ASP A 5 -14.18 27.73 25.65
C ASP A 5 -14.18 26.21 25.47
N LYS A 6 -15.09 25.51 26.17
CA LYS A 6 -15.30 24.06 25.99
C LYS A 6 -15.83 23.73 24.59
N LEU A 7 -16.72 24.55 24.05
CA LEU A 7 -17.23 24.39 22.69
C LEU A 7 -16.11 24.53 21.65
N LYS A 8 -15.30 25.60 21.72
CA LYS A 8 -14.15 25.79 20.82
C LYS A 8 -13.15 24.65 20.92
N ALA A 9 -12.85 24.19 22.14
CA ALA A 9 -11.96 23.05 22.36
C ALA A 9 -12.54 21.77 21.73
N GLY A 10 -13.83 21.49 21.91
CA GLY A 10 -14.48 20.32 21.32
C GLY A 10 -14.54 20.35 19.79
N VAL A 11 -14.77 21.52 19.19
CA VAL A 11 -14.74 21.69 17.72
C VAL A 11 -13.32 21.50 17.17
N ALA A 12 -12.30 22.07 17.83
CA ALA A 12 -10.91 21.90 17.43
C ALA A 12 -10.47 20.42 17.51
N GLU A 13 -10.86 19.73 18.58
CA GLU A 13 -10.55 18.32 18.77
C GLU A 13 -11.24 17.43 17.72
N ALA A 14 -12.53 17.67 17.44
CA ALA A 14 -13.26 16.94 16.41
C ALA A 14 -12.67 17.18 15.01
N GLY A 15 -12.27 18.42 14.69
CA GLY A 15 -11.60 18.76 13.44
C GLY A 15 -10.26 18.05 13.26
N SER A 16 -9.46 17.99 14.32
CA SER A 16 -8.18 17.26 14.31
C SER A 16 -8.39 15.76 14.05
N LYS A 17 -9.32 15.12 14.76
CA LYS A 17 -9.65 13.70 14.55
C LYS A 17 -10.16 13.41 13.14
N ALA A 18 -11.00 14.28 12.59
CA ALA A 18 -11.50 14.15 11.21
C ALA A 18 -10.36 14.20 10.19
N LYS A 19 -9.39 15.11 10.36
CA LYS A 19 -8.21 15.20 9.51
C LYS A 19 -7.38 13.92 9.56
N THR A 20 -7.15 13.37 10.75
CA THR A 20 -6.45 12.09 10.92
C THR A 20 -7.15 10.94 10.18
N VAL A 21 -8.46 10.81 10.32
CA VAL A 21 -9.24 9.74 9.65
C VAL A 21 -9.14 9.84 8.12
N VAL A 22 -9.26 11.05 7.57
CA VAL A 22 -9.12 11.27 6.12
C VAL A 22 -7.73 10.86 5.64
N GLU A 23 -6.69 11.24 6.37
CA GLU A 23 -5.31 10.91 6.01
C GLU A 23 -5.05 9.40 6.07
N VAL A 24 -5.53 8.73 7.12
CA VAL A 24 -5.44 7.27 7.24
C VAL A 24 -6.16 6.58 6.06
N ASN A 25 -7.34 7.04 5.68
CA ASN A 25 -8.07 6.47 4.55
C ASN A 25 -7.37 6.73 3.21
N ARG A 26 -6.75 7.90 3.04
CA ARG A 26 -5.92 8.22 1.87
C ARG A 26 -4.77 7.22 1.73
N LEU A 27 -4.03 6.98 2.82
CA LEU A 27 -2.92 6.01 2.85
C LEU A 27 -3.40 4.57 2.59
N LYS A 28 -4.53 4.15 3.17
CA LYS A 28 -5.14 2.84 2.89
C LYS A 28 -5.51 2.66 1.41
N MET A 29 -6.07 3.70 0.79
CA MET A 29 -6.40 3.67 -0.64
C MET A 29 -5.14 3.58 -1.51
N GLN A 30 -4.06 4.26 -1.12
CA GLN A 30 -2.75 4.11 -1.77
C GLN A 30 -2.24 2.67 -1.65
N ASN A 31 -2.30 2.07 -0.46
CA ASN A 31 -1.91 0.67 -0.26
C ASN A 31 -2.70 -0.31 -1.15
N ASN A 32 -4.01 -0.11 -1.29
CA ASN A 32 -4.82 -0.95 -2.18
C ASN A 32 -4.37 -0.83 -3.65
N THR A 33 -4.01 0.37 -4.09
CA THR A 33 -3.49 0.59 -5.44
C THR A 33 -2.13 -0.09 -5.64
N LEU A 34 -1.23 0.04 -4.66
CA LEU A 34 0.09 -0.60 -4.68
C LEU A 34 -0.01 -2.13 -4.66
N GLN A 35 -0.95 -2.67 -3.86
CA GLN A 35 -1.23 -4.10 -3.84
C GLN A 35 -1.75 -4.59 -5.20
N GLY A 36 -2.64 -3.84 -5.85
CA GLY A 36 -3.08 -4.16 -7.21
C GLY A 36 -1.92 -4.20 -8.22
N GLN A 37 -0.93 -3.33 -8.08
CA GLN A 37 0.29 -3.38 -8.91
C GLN A 37 1.14 -4.62 -8.61
N ILE A 38 1.26 -5.02 -7.33
CA ILE A 38 1.95 -6.26 -6.95
C ILE A 38 1.26 -7.48 -7.59
N ASP A 39 -0.07 -7.54 -7.53
CA ASP A 39 -0.85 -8.64 -8.09
C ASP A 39 -0.67 -8.74 -9.61
N GLN A 40 -0.61 -7.61 -10.31
CA GLN A 40 -0.27 -7.57 -11.74
C GLN A 40 1.12 -8.15 -12.02
N GLN A 41 2.13 -7.81 -11.22
CA GLN A 41 3.48 -8.38 -11.37
C GLN A 41 3.47 -9.90 -11.16
N TYR A 42 2.75 -10.40 -10.16
CA TYR A 42 2.60 -11.84 -9.96
C TYR A 42 1.88 -12.52 -11.12
N GLN A 43 0.84 -11.90 -11.69
CA GLN A 43 0.14 -12.42 -12.84
C GLN A 43 1.04 -12.50 -14.09
N GLU A 44 1.84 -11.46 -14.35
CA GLU A 44 2.81 -11.46 -15.45
C GLU A 44 3.85 -12.58 -15.28
N MET A 45 4.38 -12.77 -14.07
CA MET A 45 5.29 -13.86 -13.77
C MET A 45 4.64 -15.22 -14.01
N GLY A 46 3.40 -15.41 -13.53
CA GLY A 46 2.63 -16.64 -13.75
C GLY A 46 2.36 -16.92 -15.23
N LYS A 47 2.08 -15.88 -16.02
CA LYS A 47 1.92 -15.99 -17.47
C LYS A 47 3.20 -16.49 -18.14
N ARG A 48 4.36 -15.93 -17.77
CA ARG A 48 5.67 -16.37 -18.31
C ARG A 48 5.95 -17.84 -17.96
N VAL A 49 5.67 -18.26 -16.74
CA VAL A 49 5.81 -19.66 -16.30
C VAL A 49 4.92 -20.57 -17.14
N PHE A 50 3.66 -20.21 -17.34
CA PHE A 50 2.71 -20.99 -18.14
C PHE A 50 3.17 -21.13 -19.59
N GLU A 51 3.56 -20.03 -20.24
CA GLU A 51 4.03 -20.02 -21.62
C GLU A 51 5.32 -20.86 -21.78
N ALA A 52 6.25 -20.76 -20.84
CA ALA A 52 7.47 -21.57 -20.85
C ALA A 52 7.18 -23.07 -20.67
N ALA A 53 6.24 -23.42 -19.80
CA ALA A 53 5.81 -24.80 -19.60
C ALA A 53 5.14 -25.37 -20.86
N GLN A 54 4.26 -24.60 -21.50
CA GLN A 54 3.61 -25.00 -22.76
C GLN A 54 4.64 -25.15 -23.90
N GLY A 55 5.63 -24.27 -23.97
CA GLY A 55 6.67 -24.28 -25.00
C GLY A 55 7.82 -25.27 -24.75
N GLY A 56 7.82 -26.01 -23.64
CA GLY A 56 8.91 -26.93 -23.29
C GLY A 56 10.21 -26.25 -22.82
N ASN A 57 10.18 -24.94 -22.56
CA ASN A 57 11.32 -24.13 -22.12
C ASN A 57 11.31 -23.91 -20.59
N TRP A 58 10.61 -24.77 -19.86
CA TRP A 58 10.57 -24.76 -18.40
C TRP A 58 11.67 -25.68 -17.83
N PRO A 59 12.38 -25.29 -16.75
CA PRO A 59 12.21 -24.10 -15.93
C PRO A 59 12.86 -22.82 -16.48
N LEU A 60 12.23 -21.68 -16.21
CA LEU A 60 12.82 -20.37 -16.47
C LEU A 60 13.87 -20.02 -15.41
N GLY A 61 14.97 -19.38 -15.84
CA GLY A 61 15.99 -18.81 -14.95
C GLY A 61 15.45 -17.62 -14.13
N LYS A 62 16.14 -17.29 -13.04
CA LYS A 62 15.78 -16.17 -12.15
C LYS A 62 15.76 -14.83 -12.89
N GLU A 63 16.65 -14.68 -13.87
CA GLU A 63 16.81 -13.51 -14.72
C GLU A 63 15.50 -13.14 -15.43
N ALA A 64 14.67 -14.13 -15.78
CA ALA A 64 13.37 -13.93 -16.40
C ALA A 64 12.36 -13.22 -15.50
N PHE A 65 12.64 -13.10 -14.20
CA PHE A 65 11.74 -12.53 -13.20
C PHE A 65 12.36 -11.35 -12.43
N THR A 66 13.64 -11.03 -12.63
CA THR A 66 14.38 -10.03 -11.84
C THR A 66 13.65 -8.70 -11.77
N GLN A 67 13.18 -8.17 -12.90
CA GLN A 67 12.46 -6.89 -12.95
C GLN A 67 11.15 -6.92 -12.15
N ASN A 68 10.37 -7.99 -12.28
CA ASN A 68 9.11 -8.15 -11.54
C ASN A 68 9.40 -8.23 -10.03
N MET A 69 10.41 -9.01 -9.62
CA MET A 69 10.82 -9.13 -8.22
C MET A 69 11.27 -7.79 -7.63
N GLU A 70 12.12 -7.04 -8.33
CA GLU A 70 12.55 -5.71 -7.89
C GLU A 70 11.38 -4.73 -7.76
N ARG A 71 10.42 -4.78 -8.71
CA ARG A 71 9.23 -3.93 -8.65
C ARG A 71 8.36 -4.29 -7.45
N ILE A 72 8.13 -5.58 -7.21
CA ILE A 72 7.36 -6.06 -6.05
C ILE A 72 8.01 -5.60 -4.74
N LEU A 73 9.34 -5.72 -4.62
CA LEU A 73 10.06 -5.30 -3.40
C LEU A 73 9.92 -3.80 -3.15
N LYS A 74 10.02 -2.97 -4.20
CA LYS A 74 9.82 -1.52 -4.08
C LYS A 74 8.39 -1.18 -3.63
N LEU A 75 7.39 -1.81 -4.23
CA LEU A 75 5.97 -1.59 -3.89
C LEU A 75 5.67 -2.02 -2.44
N LYS A 76 6.25 -3.13 -1.98
CA LYS A 76 6.11 -3.59 -0.59
C LYS A 76 6.73 -2.60 0.39
N ALA A 77 7.93 -2.10 0.10
CA ALA A 77 8.58 -1.09 0.95
C ALA A 77 7.74 0.20 1.05
N GLU A 78 7.06 0.59 -0.02
CA GLU A 78 6.14 1.74 0.00
C GLU A 78 4.89 1.47 0.86
N ILE A 79 4.29 0.28 0.75
CA ILE A 79 3.17 -0.14 1.62
C ILE A 79 3.60 -0.14 3.09
N ASP A 80 4.78 -0.68 3.40
CA ASP A 80 5.32 -0.71 4.76
C ASP A 80 5.51 0.70 5.32
N GLY A 81 6.01 1.63 4.50
CA GLY A 81 6.12 3.05 4.86
C GLY A 81 4.76 3.69 5.17
N ASN A 82 3.76 3.44 4.33
CA ASN A 82 2.40 3.93 4.56
C ASN A 82 1.77 3.34 5.82
N LEU A 83 2.01 2.05 6.12
CA LEU A 83 1.54 1.40 7.34
C LEU A 83 2.20 1.99 8.59
N ALA A 84 3.49 2.28 8.56
CA ALA A 84 4.19 2.97 9.64
C ALA A 84 3.62 4.37 9.89
N GLN A 85 3.30 5.11 8.82
CA GLN A 85 2.65 6.42 8.93
C GLN A 85 1.22 6.33 9.47
N ILE A 86 0.43 5.32 9.09
CA ILE A 86 -0.90 5.09 9.67
C ILE A 86 -0.78 4.81 11.17
N ALA A 87 0.20 4.00 11.60
CA ALA A 87 0.42 3.68 13.00
C ALA A 87 0.72 4.95 13.81
N SER A 88 1.63 5.81 13.33
CA SER A 88 1.97 7.06 14.02
C SER A 88 0.84 8.10 14.04
N LEU A 89 -0.09 8.05 13.10
CA LEU A 89 -1.29 8.89 13.08
C LEU A 89 -2.42 8.37 13.98
N SER A 90 -2.37 7.09 14.36
CA SER A 90 -3.40 6.42 15.16
C SER A 90 -3.05 6.34 16.65
N GLU A 91 -1.81 6.68 17.02
CA GLU A 91 -1.34 6.92 18.40
C GLU A 91 -1.75 8.32 18.89
#